data_AF-A0A366JC80-F1
#
_entry.id   AF-A0A366JC80-F1
#
_cell.length_a   1.000
_cell.length_b   1.000
_cell.length_c   1.000
_cell.angle_alpha   90.00
_cell.angle_beta   90.00
_cell.angle_gamma   90.00
#
_symmetry.space_group_name_H-M   'P 1'
#
loop_
_entity.id
_entity.type
_entity.pdbx_description
1 polymer ?
#
loop_
_entity_poly.entity_id
_entity_poly.type
_entity_poly.pdbx_seq_one_letter_code
_entity_poly.pdbx_strand_id
1 'polypeptide(L)'
;MSGVTLASLTNQKLDAARRFIQQSQDTDEVWLKVGLESSAIFQLRSALNGLLREVASAYSLAGTLDVAQLFAESEGKQIVVPALAELADLLSRPDSWCFQLNQAYLVQFECRMSMSSGVKSDSLIGRGSDAGASVSFYLAKLVELVLRFREESSEY
;
A
#
# COMPACT_ATOMS: atom_id res chain seq x y z
N MET A 1 15.07 -26.52 -4.89
CA MET A 1 15.13 -25.24 -4.17
C MET A 1 13.70 -24.75 -4.04
N SER A 2 13.15 -24.67 -2.83
CA SER A 2 11.81 -24.11 -2.62
C SER A 2 11.85 -22.62 -2.97
N GLY A 3 11.36 -22.28 -4.17
CA GLY A 3 11.31 -20.89 -4.64
C GLY A 3 10.48 -20.03 -3.69
N VAL A 4 10.96 -18.83 -3.41
CA VAL A 4 10.19 -17.85 -2.64
C VAL A 4 8.90 -17.56 -3.41
N THR A 5 7.75 -17.83 -2.81
CA THR A 5 6.45 -17.55 -3.44
C THR A 5 6.16 -16.04 -3.44
N LEU A 6 5.33 -15.58 -4.38
CA LEU A 6 4.88 -14.18 -4.41
C LEU A 6 4.23 -13.78 -3.07
N ALA A 7 3.41 -14.67 -2.51
CA ALA A 7 2.80 -14.48 -1.19
C ALA A 7 3.83 -14.27 -0.06
N SER A 8 4.93 -15.04 -0.08
CA SER A 8 6.02 -14.89 0.89
C SER A 8 6.70 -13.52 0.78
N LEU A 9 6.95 -13.04 -0.45
CA LEU A 9 7.52 -11.71 -0.66
C LEU A 9 6.59 -10.60 -0.15
N THR A 10 5.29 -10.67 -0.45
CA THR A 10 4.31 -9.69 0.06
C THR A 10 4.27 -9.69 1.59
N ASN A 11 4.27 -10.87 2.23
CA ASN A 11 4.28 -10.98 3.69
C ASN A 11 5.54 -10.37 4.30
N GLN A 12 6.72 -10.61 3.71
CA GLN A 12 7.97 -9.98 4.19
C GLN A 12 7.88 -8.46 4.17
N LYS A 13 7.20 -7.86 3.18
CA LYS A 13 6.99 -6.41 3.10
C LYS A 13 6.02 -5.91 4.17
N LEU A 14 4.91 -6.62 4.39
CA LEU A 14 3.95 -6.29 5.46
C LEU A 14 4.59 -6.40 6.84
N ASP A 15 5.41 -7.44 7.09
CA ASP A 15 6.13 -7.63 8.34
C ASP A 15 7.20 -6.56 8.56
N ALA A 16 7.93 -6.18 7.52
CA ALA A 16 8.89 -5.08 7.59
C ALA A 16 8.20 -3.75 7.92
N ALA A 17 7.07 -3.44 7.25
CA ALA A 17 6.27 -2.25 7.55
C ALA A 17 5.81 -2.24 9.02
N ARG A 18 5.29 -3.37 9.52
CA ARG A 18 4.86 -3.53 10.91
C ARG A 18 5.99 -3.25 11.90
N ARG A 19 7.19 -3.78 11.66
CA ARG A 19 8.36 -3.56 12.53
C ARG A 19 8.76 -2.09 12.57
N PHE A 20 8.77 -1.40 11.43
CA PHE A 20 9.10 0.02 11.39
C PHE A 20 8.08 0.88 12.15
N ILE A 21 6.78 0.56 12.03
CA ILE A 21 5.71 1.23 12.78
C ILE A 21 5.85 1.01 14.29
N GLN A 22 6.15 -0.22 14.71
CA GLN A 22 6.38 -0.52 16.13
C GLN A 22 7.59 0.25 16.66
N GLN A 23 8.69 0.23 15.92
CA GLN A 23 9.90 0.95 16.30
C GLN A 23 9.70 2.47 16.35
N SER A 24 8.82 3.04 15.51
CA SER A 24 8.51 4.47 15.53
C SER A 24 7.68 4.87 16.75
N GLN A 25 6.90 3.93 17.30
CA GLN A 25 6.15 4.13 18.55
C GLN A 25 7.04 4.02 19.78
N ASP A 26 8.05 3.14 19.74
CA ASP A 26 8.94 2.85 20.88
C ASP A 26 10.09 3.86 21.03
N THR A 27 10.41 4.63 20.00
CA THR A 27 11.50 5.63 20.05
C THR A 27 11.00 6.97 20.58
N ASP A 28 11.83 7.72 21.31
CA ASP A 28 11.54 9.11 21.70
C ASP A 28 12.07 10.13 20.69
N GLU A 29 12.97 9.71 19.80
CA GLU A 29 13.67 10.55 18.84
C GLU A 29 12.75 10.94 17.67
N VAL A 30 12.28 12.19 17.65
CA VAL A 30 11.31 12.70 16.65
C VAL A 30 11.80 12.53 15.22
N TRP A 31 13.08 12.79 14.94
CA TRP A 31 13.65 12.65 13.60
C TRP A 31 13.67 11.18 13.14
N LEU A 32 13.88 10.25 14.06
CA LEU A 32 13.91 8.82 13.79
C LEU A 32 12.48 8.30 13.53
N LYS A 33 11.47 8.80 14.26
CA LYS A 33 10.05 8.49 13.99
C LYS A 33 9.68 8.74 12.54
N VAL A 34 9.99 9.93 12.04
CA VAL A 34 9.67 10.33 10.65
C VAL A 34 10.36 9.41 9.64
N GLY A 35 11.63 9.04 9.88
CA GLY A 35 12.36 8.10 9.01
C GLY A 35 11.78 6.69 9.01
N LEU A 36 11.35 6.19 10.17
CA LEU A 36 10.71 4.88 10.33
C LEU A 36 9.32 4.85 9.69
N GLU A 37 8.50 5.87 9.89
CA GLU A 37 7.19 6.00 9.24
C GLU A 37 7.32 6.07 7.71
N SER A 38 8.30 6.80 7.19
CA SER A 38 8.58 6.86 5.75
C SER A 38 9.02 5.50 5.20
N SER A 39 9.88 4.79 5.96
CA SER A 39 10.30 3.42 5.62
C SER A 39 9.11 2.46 5.61
N ALA A 40 8.18 2.59 6.57
CA ALA A 40 6.95 1.81 6.60
C ALA A 40 6.06 2.08 5.39
N ILE A 41 5.86 3.34 5.00
CA ILE A 41 5.11 3.72 3.79
C ILE A 41 5.71 3.07 2.54
N PHE A 42 7.04 3.09 2.40
CA PHE A 42 7.72 2.43 1.29
C PHE A 42 7.46 0.91 1.27
N GLN A 43 7.54 0.24 2.42
CA GLN A 43 7.26 -1.19 2.52
C GLN A 43 5.79 -1.50 2.24
N LEU A 44 4.84 -0.65 2.67
CA LEU A 44 3.42 -0.80 2.37
C LEU A 44 3.14 -0.65 0.87
N ARG A 45 3.73 0.35 0.21
CA ARG A 45 3.60 0.48 -1.26
C ARG A 45 4.20 -0.72 -1.99
N SER A 46 5.31 -1.24 -1.48
CA SER A 46 5.96 -2.45 -2.00
C SER A 46 5.09 -3.70 -1.79
N ALA A 47 4.42 -3.82 -0.64
CA ALA A 47 3.46 -4.89 -0.36
C ALA A 47 2.24 -4.81 -1.29
N LEU A 48 1.71 -3.62 -1.55
CA LEU A 48 0.64 -3.41 -2.53
C LEU A 48 1.08 -3.87 -3.94
N ASN A 49 2.30 -3.55 -4.35
CA ASN A 49 2.86 -4.08 -5.61
C ASN A 49 3.00 -5.60 -5.61
N GLY A 50 3.36 -6.19 -4.45
CA GLY A 50 3.38 -7.64 -4.25
C GLY A 50 2.00 -8.27 -4.47
N LEU A 51 0.96 -7.69 -3.86
CA LEU A 51 -0.43 -8.11 -4.04
C LEU A 51 -0.85 -8.04 -5.52
N LEU A 52 -0.54 -6.96 -6.24
CA LEU A 52 -0.87 -6.87 -7.67
C LEU A 52 -0.20 -7.97 -8.50
N ARG A 53 1.03 -8.37 -8.15
CA ARG A 53 1.69 -9.53 -8.80
C ARG A 53 1.01 -10.85 -8.45
N GLU A 54 0.60 -11.04 -7.19
CA GLU A 54 -0.16 -12.21 -6.79
C GLU A 54 -1.48 -12.30 -7.58
N VAL A 55 -2.24 -11.19 -7.66
CA VAL A 55 -3.48 -11.09 -8.44
C VAL A 55 -3.23 -11.41 -9.91
N ALA A 56 -2.23 -10.77 -10.52
CA ALA A 56 -1.91 -11.00 -11.92
C ALA A 56 -1.53 -12.47 -12.18
N SER A 57 -0.79 -13.09 -11.27
CA SER A 57 -0.42 -14.50 -11.36
C SER A 57 -1.63 -15.42 -11.17
N ALA A 58 -2.52 -15.14 -10.22
CA ALA A 58 -3.69 -15.98 -9.92
C ALA A 58 -4.69 -16.00 -11.08
N TYR A 59 -4.91 -14.84 -11.71
CA TYR A 59 -5.89 -14.68 -12.78
C TYR A 59 -5.27 -14.67 -14.19
N SER A 60 -3.98 -15.02 -14.31
CA SER A 60 -3.23 -15.01 -15.58
C SER A 60 -3.36 -13.68 -16.35
N LEU A 61 -3.30 -12.56 -15.63
CA LEU A 61 -3.29 -11.19 -16.19
C LEU A 61 -1.86 -10.78 -16.59
N ALA A 62 -1.72 -9.64 -17.27
CA ALA A 62 -0.43 -9.06 -17.58
C ALA A 62 0.37 -8.75 -16.30
N GLY A 63 1.69 -8.89 -16.35
CA GLY A 63 2.58 -8.64 -15.20
C GLY A 63 2.80 -7.16 -14.86
N THR A 64 1.81 -6.30 -15.10
CA THR A 64 1.89 -4.86 -14.79
C THR A 64 1.56 -4.59 -13.32
N LEU A 65 1.94 -3.41 -12.82
CA LEU A 65 1.69 -2.99 -11.44
C LEU A 65 0.70 -1.82 -11.37
N ASP A 66 -0.12 -1.69 -12.40
CA ASP A 66 -1.12 -0.64 -12.54
C ASP A 66 -2.52 -1.23 -12.33
N VAL A 67 -3.21 -0.72 -11.31
CA VAL A 67 -4.55 -1.20 -10.91
C VAL A 67 -5.56 -1.00 -12.05
N ALA A 68 -5.54 0.16 -12.71
CA ALA A 68 -6.51 0.46 -13.76
C ALA A 68 -6.28 -0.43 -14.98
N GLN A 69 -5.00 -0.70 -15.31
CA GLN A 69 -4.66 -1.60 -16.40
C GLN A 69 -5.07 -3.06 -16.11
N LEU A 70 -4.76 -3.56 -14.91
CA LEU A 70 -5.15 -4.91 -14.50
C LEU A 70 -6.67 -5.07 -14.41
N PHE A 71 -7.37 -4.05 -13.91
CA PHE A 71 -8.82 -4.04 -13.82
C PHE A 71 -9.46 -4.09 -15.21
N ALA A 72 -9.04 -3.22 -16.14
CA ALA A 72 -9.53 -3.22 -17.51
C ALA A 72 -9.25 -4.55 -18.24
N GLU A 73 -8.09 -5.18 -17.98
CA GLU A 73 -7.78 -6.50 -18.53
C GLU A 73 -8.69 -7.59 -17.96
N SER A 74 -8.97 -7.58 -16.65
CA SER A 74 -9.91 -8.52 -16.04
C SER A 74 -11.32 -8.40 -16.62
N GLU A 75 -11.79 -7.17 -16.86
CA GLU A 75 -13.08 -6.93 -17.52
C GLU A 75 -13.08 -7.46 -18.96
N GLY A 76 -11.99 -7.23 -19.71
CA GLY A 76 -11.83 -7.74 -21.07
C GLY A 76 -11.81 -9.27 -21.15
N LYS A 77 -11.31 -9.95 -20.11
CA LYS A 77 -11.36 -11.42 -19.98
C LYS A 77 -12.66 -11.93 -19.36
N GLN A 78 -13.59 -11.05 -19.01
CA GLN A 78 -14.83 -11.37 -18.31
C GLN A 78 -14.60 -12.10 -16.98
N ILE A 79 -13.51 -11.77 -16.30
CA ILE A 79 -13.14 -12.30 -14.98
C ILE A 79 -13.48 -11.23 -13.94
N VAL A 80 -14.24 -11.59 -12.92
CA VAL A 80 -14.49 -10.71 -11.78
C VAL A 80 -13.39 -10.92 -10.75
N VAL A 81 -12.59 -9.87 -10.51
CA VAL A 81 -11.56 -9.86 -9.47
C VAL A 81 -11.95 -8.80 -8.42
N PRO A 82 -12.62 -9.19 -7.32
CA PRO A 82 -13.14 -8.24 -6.32
C PRO A 82 -12.08 -7.28 -5.79
N ALA A 83 -10.87 -7.80 -5.51
CA ALA A 83 -9.75 -6.99 -5.02
C ALA A 83 -9.33 -5.87 -5.99
N LEU A 84 -9.39 -6.10 -7.31
CA LEU A 84 -9.06 -5.05 -8.30
C LEU A 84 -10.17 -4.01 -8.40
N ALA A 85 -11.44 -4.43 -8.34
CA ALA A 85 -12.58 -3.52 -8.32
C ALA A 85 -12.53 -2.62 -7.08
N GLU A 86 -12.28 -3.20 -5.90
CA GLU A 86 -12.13 -2.47 -4.64
C GLU A 86 -10.95 -1.49 -4.71
N LEU A 87 -9.78 -1.91 -5.19
CA LEU A 87 -8.62 -1.02 -5.32
C LEU A 87 -8.86 0.13 -6.32
N ALA A 88 -9.55 -0.13 -7.42
CA ALA A 88 -9.90 0.90 -8.39
C ALA A 88 -10.84 1.96 -7.79
N ASP A 89 -11.88 1.54 -7.06
CA ASP A 89 -12.78 2.44 -6.32
C ASP A 89 -12.00 3.26 -5.29
N LEU A 90 -11.19 2.59 -4.45
CA LEU A 90 -10.40 3.25 -3.43
C LEU A 90 -9.44 4.28 -4.04
N LEU A 91 -8.75 3.97 -5.14
CA LEU A 91 -7.85 4.93 -5.79
C LEU A 91 -8.58 6.12 -6.43
N SER A 92 -9.86 6.00 -6.77
CA SER A 92 -10.67 7.12 -7.27
C SER A 92 -11.11 8.09 -6.16
N ARG A 93 -11.12 7.62 -4.91
CA ARG A 93 -11.66 8.31 -3.75
C ARG A 93 -10.54 8.96 -2.92
N PRO A 94 -10.49 10.31 -2.83
CA PRO A 94 -9.39 11.01 -2.15
C PRO A 94 -9.37 10.80 -0.62
N ASP A 95 -10.52 10.44 -0.04
CA ASP A 95 -10.70 10.09 1.37
C ASP A 95 -10.25 8.65 1.70
N SER A 96 -9.94 7.83 0.70
CA SER A 96 -9.60 6.44 0.91
C SER A 96 -8.18 6.24 1.44
N TRP A 97 -8.00 5.16 2.21
CA TRP A 97 -6.69 4.75 2.71
C TRP A 97 -5.70 4.46 1.58
N CYS A 98 -6.16 3.88 0.46
CA CYS A 98 -5.29 3.50 -0.65
C CYS A 98 -4.81 4.73 -1.41
N PHE A 99 -5.69 5.71 -1.63
CA PHE A 99 -5.31 6.98 -2.23
C PHE A 99 -4.34 7.74 -1.32
N GLN A 100 -4.63 7.83 -0.02
CA GLN A 100 -3.77 8.50 0.95
C GLN A 100 -2.38 7.85 1.06
N LEU A 101 -2.31 6.52 1.09
CA LEU A 101 -1.05 5.77 1.03
C LEU A 101 -0.26 6.11 -0.24
N ASN A 102 -0.93 6.12 -1.40
CA ASN A 102 -0.28 6.44 -2.67
C ASN A 102 0.22 7.89 -2.69
N GLN A 103 -0.56 8.85 -2.21
CA GLN A 103 -0.12 10.25 -2.10
C GLN A 103 1.04 10.40 -1.12
N ALA A 104 1.00 9.74 0.03
CA ALA A 104 2.10 9.77 1.00
C ALA A 104 3.40 9.24 0.38
N TYR A 105 3.32 8.14 -0.37
CA TYR A 105 4.44 7.59 -1.11
C TYR A 105 4.98 8.57 -2.17
N LEU A 106 4.10 9.14 -3.01
CA LEU A 106 4.51 10.07 -4.08
C LEU A 106 5.18 11.34 -3.55
N VAL A 107 4.68 11.88 -2.44
CA VAL A 107 5.25 13.07 -1.80
C VAL A 107 6.63 12.76 -1.21
N GLN A 108 6.81 11.60 -0.58
CA GLN A 108 8.05 11.23 0.09
C GLN A 108 9.15 10.73 -0.86
N PHE A 109 8.79 9.98 -1.90
CA PHE A 109 9.74 9.24 -2.73
C PHE A 109 9.83 9.71 -4.18
N GLU A 110 8.82 10.44 -4.69
CA GLU A 110 8.81 10.94 -6.08
C GLU A 110 8.89 12.47 -6.17
N CYS A 111 9.09 13.17 -5.05
CA CYS A 111 9.15 14.65 -4.98
C CYS A 111 7.97 15.35 -5.69
N ARG A 112 6.81 14.69 -5.77
CA ARG A 112 5.62 15.30 -6.37
C ARG A 112 5.01 16.29 -5.38
N MET A 113 4.68 17.48 -5.86
CA MET A 113 3.92 18.44 -5.05
C MET A 113 2.59 17.80 -4.64
N SER A 114 2.33 17.77 -3.33
CA SER A 114 1.07 17.30 -2.79
C SER A 114 -0.06 18.13 -3.41
N MET A 115 -0.99 17.50 -4.14
CA MET A 115 -2.15 18.15 -4.76
C MET A 115 -3.18 18.66 -3.73
N SER A 116 -2.87 18.58 -2.43
CA SER A 116 -3.61 19.28 -1.37
C SER A 116 -3.27 20.78 -1.41
N SER A 117 -3.87 21.47 -2.37
CA SER A 117 -3.90 22.93 -2.42
C SER A 117 -4.84 23.46 -1.33
N GLY A 118 -4.34 23.63 -0.11
CA GLY A 118 -5.17 24.29 0.90
C GLY A 118 -4.79 24.24 2.37
N VAL A 119 -3.54 23.97 2.76
CA VAL A 119 -3.07 24.36 4.11
C VAL A 119 -1.64 24.87 3.98
N LYS A 120 -1.50 26.20 3.85
CA LYS A 120 -0.26 26.89 4.22
C LYS A 120 -0.11 26.76 5.73
N SER A 121 0.57 25.73 6.19
CA SER A 121 1.28 25.78 7.46
C SER A 121 2.75 25.97 7.12
N ASP A 122 3.19 27.21 7.27
CA ASP A 122 4.57 27.65 7.26
C ASP A 122 5.31 26.90 8.38
N SER A 123 5.90 25.75 8.06
CA SER A 123 6.76 24.97 8.96
C SER A 123 7.52 23.93 8.12
N LEU A 124 8.80 24.23 7.83
CA LEU A 124 9.81 23.21 7.58
C LEU A 124 9.76 22.17 8.72
N ILE A 125 9.79 20.88 8.38
CA ILE A 125 9.95 19.74 9.30
C ILE A 125 8.81 19.64 10.34
N GLY A 126 7.65 19.15 9.90
CA GLY A 126 6.55 18.88 10.82
C GLY A 126 5.20 18.73 10.14
N ARG A 127 5.07 17.84 9.15
CA ARG A 127 3.73 17.32 8.86
C ARG A 127 3.38 16.43 10.04
N GLY A 128 2.35 16.83 10.79
CA GLY A 128 1.92 16.16 12.02
C GLY A 128 1.93 14.65 11.87
N SER A 129 2.93 14.01 12.50
CA SER A 129 2.91 12.59 12.76
C SER A 129 1.74 12.38 13.71
N ASP A 130 0.71 11.69 13.24
CA ASP A 130 -0.37 11.20 14.10
C ASP A 130 0.10 10.02 14.95
N ALA A 131 1.36 10.06 15.41
CA ALA A 131 2.08 8.97 16.07
C ALA A 131 2.03 7.65 15.28
N GLY A 132 2.03 7.73 13.95
CA GLY A 132 1.94 6.56 13.07
C GLY A 132 0.57 5.89 13.04
N ALA A 133 -0.50 6.53 13.53
CA ALA A 133 -1.86 5.98 13.51
C ALA A 133 -2.35 5.75 12.07
N SER A 134 -2.09 6.71 11.16
CA SER A 134 -2.39 6.61 9.73
C SER A 134 -1.66 5.46 9.07
N VAL A 135 -0.35 5.33 9.33
CA VAL A 135 0.47 4.25 8.75
C VAL A 135 0.05 2.88 9.30
N SER A 136 -0.31 2.80 10.58
CA SER A 136 -0.88 1.60 11.21
C SER A 136 -2.22 1.23 10.59
N PHE A 137 -3.06 2.22 10.30
CA PHE A 137 -4.36 2.02 9.64
C PHE A 137 -4.18 1.51 8.20
N TYR A 138 -3.24 2.07 7.44
CA TYR A 138 -2.91 1.58 6.09
C TYR A 138 -2.43 0.12 6.13
N LEU A 139 -1.56 -0.22 7.09
CA LEU A 139 -1.12 -1.61 7.29
C LEU A 139 -2.31 -2.53 7.55
N ALA A 140 -3.20 -2.17 8.48
CA ALA A 140 -4.36 -2.99 8.82
C ALA A 140 -5.27 -3.22 7.60
N LYS A 141 -5.56 -2.17 6.83
CA LYS A 141 -6.41 -2.26 5.65
C LYS A 141 -5.78 -3.04 4.50
N LEU A 142 -4.48 -2.88 4.28
CA LEU A 142 -3.78 -3.68 3.27
C LEU A 142 -3.70 -5.15 3.66
N VAL A 143 -3.48 -5.48 4.94
CA VAL A 143 -3.51 -6.86 5.44
C VAL A 143 -4.89 -7.48 5.26
N GLU A 144 -5.95 -6.76 5.61
CA GLU A 144 -7.34 -7.21 5.43
C GLU A 144 -7.62 -7.56 3.96
N LEU A 145 -7.23 -6.67 3.03
CA LEU A 145 -7.39 -6.88 1.59
C LEU A 145 -6.60 -8.09 1.08
N VAL A 146 -5.33 -8.24 1.50
CA VAL A 146 -4.48 -9.37 1.11
C VAL A 146 -5.05 -10.70 1.59
N LEU A 147 -5.55 -10.76 2.83
CA LEU A 147 -6.15 -11.98 3.38
C LEU A 147 -7.42 -12.34 2.61
N ARG A 148 -8.33 -11.39 2.41
CA ARG A 148 -9.57 -11.60 1.65
C ARG A 148 -9.29 -12.09 0.23
N PHE A 149 -8.37 -11.44 -0.49
CA PHE A 149 -7.96 -11.87 -1.82
C PHE A 149 -7.44 -13.32 -1.82
N ARG A 150 -6.63 -13.71 -0.83
CA ARG A 150 -6.06 -15.06 -0.78
C ARG A 150 -7.11 -16.12 -0.46
N GLU A 151 -8.04 -15.81 0.44
CA GLU A 151 -9.20 -16.66 0.74
C GLU A 151 -10.02 -16.90 -0.53
N GLU A 152 -10.39 -15.83 -1.24
CA GLU A 152 -11.13 -15.91 -2.51
C GLU A 152 -10.35 -16.66 -3.60
N SER A 153 -9.06 -16.38 -3.76
CA SER A 153 -8.23 -17.03 -4.80
C SER A 153 -7.95 -18.51 -4.54
N SER A 154 -8.10 -18.97 -3.29
CA SER A 154 -7.89 -20.38 -2.95
C SER A 154 -9.06 -21.28 -3.35
N GLU A 155 -10.21 -20.70 -3.69
CA GLU A 155 -11.41 -21.42 -4.14
C GLU A 155 -11.37 -21.77 -5.64
N TYR A 156 -10.42 -21.18 -6.41
CA TYR A 156 -10.28 -21.33 -7.86
C TYR A 156 -9.00 -22.10 -8.24
#